data_AF-X1PZN7-F1
#
_entry.id   AF-X1PZN7-F1
#
_cell.length_a   1.000
_cell.length_b   1.000
_cell.length_c   1.000
_cell.angle_alpha   90.00
_cell.angle_beta   90.00
_cell.angle_gamma   90.00
#
_symmetry.space_group_name_H-M   'P 1'
#
loop_
_entity.id
_entity.type
_entity.pdbx_description
1 polymer ?
#
loop_
_entity_poly.entity_id
_entity_poly.type
_entity_poly.pdbx_seq_one_letter_code
_entity_poly.pdbx_strand_id
1 'polypeptide(L)'
;AEIFIVTLTDADTRYILRDLRIKSADPGLADTITVKLYTLINSIEVNVDSFIITNANFETYFTLVDMFGVPHIAGDSIRVSLQGSAAGPYVVAGQWSHGKNNV
;
A
#
# COMPACT_ATOMS: atom_id res chain seq x y z
N ALA A 1 -0.51 -8.66 -12.41
CA ALA A 1 -1.26 -9.23 -11.28
C ALA A 1 -1.16 -8.27 -10.11
N GLU A 2 -2.22 -8.13 -9.31
CA GLU A 2 -2.23 -7.25 -8.13
C GLU A 2 -1.85 -8.07 -6.89
N ILE A 3 -0.97 -7.51 -6.05
CA ILE A 3 -0.46 -8.17 -4.84
C ILE A 3 -0.79 -7.27 -3.65
N PHE A 4 -1.46 -7.82 -2.63
CA PHE A 4 -1.75 -7.10 -1.40
C PHE A 4 -0.59 -7.27 -0.41
N ILE A 5 -0.05 -6.15 0.08
CA ILE A 5 1.05 -6.11 1.04
C ILE A 5 0.59 -5.69 2.45
N VAL A 6 -0.56 -5.03 2.53
CA VAL A 6 -1.25 -4.69 3.78
C VAL A 6 -2.71 -5.08 3.61
N THR A 7 -3.23 -5.82 4.58
CA THR A 7 -4.67 -6.15 4.68
C THR A 7 -5.08 -6.07 6.14
N LEU A 8 -5.85 -5.03 6.49
CA LEU A 8 -6.37 -4.77 7.83
C LEU A 8 -7.89 -4.63 7.73
N THR A 9 -8.64 -5.67 8.05
CA THR A 9 -10.07 -5.76 7.73
C THR A 9 -10.91 -6.51 8.76
N ASP A 10 -10.44 -6.68 10.00
CA ASP A 10 -11.24 -7.38 11.02
C ASP A 10 -12.51 -6.58 11.34
N ALA A 11 -13.60 -7.31 11.55
CA ALA A 11 -14.88 -6.72 11.94
C ALA A 11 -14.76 -5.96 13.27
N ASP A 12 -15.58 -4.91 13.42
CA ASP A 12 -15.70 -4.09 14.63
C ASP A 12 -14.34 -3.54 15.15
N THR A 13 -13.37 -3.43 14.25
CA THR A 13 -12.01 -2.96 14.55
C THR A 13 -11.69 -1.75 13.72
N ARG A 14 -11.24 -0.67 14.38
CA ARG A 14 -10.69 0.49 13.70
C ARG A 14 -9.17 0.45 13.76
N TYR A 15 -8.55 0.47 12.58
CA TYR A 15 -7.10 0.44 12.44
C TYR A 15 -6.52 1.84 12.27
N ILE A 16 -5.26 1.97 12.69
CA ILE A 16 -4.40 3.10 12.34
C ILE A 16 -3.11 2.50 11.78
N LEU A 17 -2.97 2.51 10.45
CA LEU A 17 -1.75 2.13 9.75
C LEU A 17 -0.69 3.23 9.92
N ARG A 18 0.49 2.83 10.37
CA ARG A 18 1.64 3.69 10.65
C ARG A 18 2.91 3.06 10.05
N ASP A 19 3.95 3.87 9.87
CA ASP A 19 5.28 3.42 9.44
C ASP A 19 5.30 2.52 8.20
N LEU A 20 4.31 2.61 7.29
CA LEU A 20 4.36 1.85 6.04
C LEU A 20 5.54 2.36 5.22
N ARG A 21 6.43 1.42 4.89
CA ARG A 21 7.58 1.60 4.03
C ARG A 21 7.55 0.53 2.94
N ILE A 22 7.62 0.97 1.70
CA ILE A 22 7.65 0.11 0.53
C ILE A 22 8.94 0.36 -0.21
N LYS A 23 9.64 -0.73 -0.55
CA LYS A 23 10.77 -0.71 -1.48
C LYS A 23 10.58 -1.83 -2.48
N SER A 24 10.51 -1.47 -3.76
CA SER A 24 10.56 -2.47 -4.84
C SER A 24 11.98 -2.60 -5.31
N ALA A 25 12.45 -3.84 -5.46
CA ALA A 25 13.61 -4.07 -6.30
C ALA A 25 13.28 -3.77 -7.76
N ASP A 26 14.29 -3.50 -8.59
CA ASP A 26 14.08 -3.38 -10.03
C ASP A 26 13.56 -4.73 -10.57
N PRO A 27 12.31 -4.80 -11.05
CA PRO A 27 11.74 -6.05 -11.52
C PRO A 27 12.27 -6.45 -12.91
N GLY A 28 12.97 -5.56 -13.63
CA GLY A 28 13.50 -5.75 -14.98
C GLY A 28 12.45 -5.97 -16.09
N LEU A 29 11.22 -6.29 -15.71
CA LEU A 29 10.10 -6.66 -16.59
C LEU A 29 8.99 -5.61 -16.60
N ALA A 30 8.96 -4.68 -15.65
CA ALA A 30 7.94 -3.63 -15.54
C ALA A 30 8.58 -2.25 -15.42
N ASP A 31 8.11 -1.31 -16.23
CA ASP A 31 8.57 0.08 -16.17
C ASP A 31 8.03 0.85 -14.95
N THR A 32 6.87 0.39 -14.45
CA THR A 32 6.17 1.05 -13.34
C THR A 32 5.50 0.04 -12.42
N ILE A 33 5.51 0.31 -11.12
CA ILE A 33 4.70 -0.35 -10.10
C ILE A 33 3.78 0.68 -9.47
N THR A 34 2.47 0.48 -9.60
CA THR A 34 1.47 1.31 -8.95
C THR A 34 1.15 0.75 -7.57
N VAL A 35 1.42 1.53 -6.53
CA VAL A 35 0.94 1.31 -5.17
C VAL A 35 -0.46 1.89 -5.06
N LYS A 36 -1.42 1.13 -4.55
CA LYS A 36 -2.81 1.55 -4.41
C LYS A 36 -3.26 1.45 -2.96
N LEU A 37 -3.87 2.52 -2.46
CA LEU A 37 -4.50 2.56 -1.15
C LEU A 37 -6.00 2.33 -1.29
N TYR A 38 -6.52 1.38 -0.54
CA TYR A 38 -7.95 1.10 -0.45
C TYR A 38 -8.45 1.31 0.98
N THR A 39 -9.61 1.91 1.11
CA THR A 39 -10.30 2.09 2.39
C THR A 39 -11.79 1.81 2.27
N LEU A 40 -12.44 1.51 3.40
CA LEU A 40 -13.90 1.41 3.44
C LEU A 40 -14.54 2.80 3.41
N ILE A 41 -15.33 3.09 2.37
CA ILE A 41 -16.19 4.27 2.29
C ILE A 41 -17.61 3.79 1.99
N ASN A 42 -18.58 4.18 2.82
CA ASN A 42 -19.98 3.75 2.70
C ASN A 42 -20.13 2.22 2.61
N SER A 43 -19.40 1.49 3.45
CA SER A 43 -19.39 0.02 3.49
C SER A 43 -18.88 -0.68 2.21
N ILE A 44 -18.19 0.06 1.33
CA ILE A 44 -17.57 -0.49 0.12
C ILE A 44 -16.09 -0.15 0.12
N GLU A 45 -15.25 -1.12 -0.22
CA GLU A 45 -13.83 -0.90 -0.38
C GLU A 45 -13.57 -0.17 -1.70
N VAL A 46 -12.94 0.99 -1.62
CA VAL A 46 -12.63 1.83 -2.78
C VAL A 46 -11.17 2.21 -2.79
N ASN A 47 -10.58 2.28 -3.98
CA ASN A 47 -9.26 2.87 -4.15
C ASN A 47 -9.40 4.38 -3.92
N VAL A 48 -8.74 4.90 -2.89
CA VAL A 48 -8.81 6.33 -2.52
C VAL A 48 -7.60 7.12 -2.96
N ASP A 49 -6.46 6.44 -3.17
CA ASP A 49 -5.24 7.07 -3.63
C ASP A 49 -4.30 6.04 -4.31
N SER A 50 -3.35 6.54 -5.08
CA SER A 50 -2.33 5.71 -5.73
C SER A 50 -1.01 6.47 -5.92
N PHE A 51 0.10 5.74 -5.80
CA PHE A 51 1.44 6.23 -6.00
C PHE A 51 2.18 5.37 -7.04
N ILE A 52 2.96 5.98 -7.92
CA ILE A 52 3.67 5.27 -8.99
C ILE A 52 5.16 5.23 -8.69
N ILE A 53 5.71 4.03 -8.52
CA ILE A 53 7.15 3.78 -8.52
C ILE A 53 7.57 3.54 -9.97
N THR A 54 8.53 4.30 -10.45
CA THR A 54 9.09 4.15 -11.81
C THR A 54 10.48 3.52 -11.75
N ASN A 55 11.01 3.15 -12.91
CA ASN A 55 12.38 2.67 -13.07
C ASN A 55 13.47 3.60 -12.48
N ALA A 56 13.23 4.91 -12.41
CA ALA A 56 14.15 5.87 -11.82
C ALA A 56 14.23 5.76 -10.29
N ASN A 57 13.25 5.12 -9.65
CA ASN A 57 13.12 5.08 -8.20
C ASN A 57 12.97 3.67 -7.63
N PHE A 58 13.20 2.64 -8.45
CA PHE A 58 13.43 1.31 -7.88
C PHE A 58 14.60 1.37 -6.89
N GLU A 59 14.60 0.43 -5.96
CA GLU A 59 15.52 0.37 -4.83
C GLU A 59 15.39 1.49 -3.76
N THR A 60 14.49 2.46 -3.96
CA THR A 60 14.21 3.54 -3.01
C THR A 60 13.10 3.15 -2.03
N TYR A 61 13.24 3.57 -0.76
CA TYR A 61 12.18 3.42 0.23
C TYR A 61 11.18 4.58 0.13
N PHE A 62 9.90 4.23 0.09
CA PHE A 62 8.78 5.17 0.12
C PHE A 62 7.96 4.99 1.39
N THR A 63 7.72 6.08 2.10
CA THR A 63 6.87 6.13 3.30
C THR A 63 5.43 6.51 2.96
N LEU A 64 4.52 6.46 3.95
CA LEU A 64 3.16 6.99 3.80
C LEU A 64 3.12 8.46 3.36
N VAL A 65 4.06 9.27 3.85
CA VAL A 65 4.14 10.69 3.50
C VAL A 65 4.56 10.84 2.04
N ASP A 66 5.52 10.05 1.58
CA ASP A 66 5.98 10.08 0.19
C ASP A 66 4.88 9.60 -0.77
N MET A 67 4.11 8.58 -0.38
CA MET A 67 3.12 7.94 -1.25
C MET A 67 1.76 8.62 -1.25
N PHE A 68 1.25 9.01 -0.08
CA PHE A 68 -0.14 9.46 0.12
C PHE A 68 -0.23 10.80 0.87
N GLY A 69 0.91 11.46 1.11
CA GLY A 69 0.97 12.80 1.73
C GLY A 69 0.57 12.86 3.21
N VAL A 70 0.37 11.71 3.88
CA VAL A 70 -0.11 11.63 5.26
C VAL A 70 0.83 10.81 6.16
N PRO A 71 0.96 11.15 7.45
CA PRO A 71 1.80 10.40 8.38
C PRO A 71 1.19 9.09 8.87
N HIS A 72 -0.14 8.94 8.76
CA HIS A 72 -0.87 7.72 9.12
C HIS A 72 -2.19 7.66 8.35
N ILE A 73 -2.76 6.46 8.25
CA ILE A 73 -4.08 6.22 7.65
C ILE A 73 -4.93 5.51 8.69
N ALA A 74 -6.16 5.97 8.91
CA ALA A 74 -7.09 5.36 9.85
C ALA A 74 -8.39 4.95 9.14
N GLY A 75 -8.93 3.79 9.51
CA GLY A 75 -10.14 3.27 8.89
C GLY A 75 -10.49 1.86 9.38
N ASP A 76 -11.69 1.41 9.04
CA ASP A 76 -12.23 0.11 9.45
C ASP A 76 -11.76 -1.02 8.51
N SER A 77 -11.49 -0.67 7.24
CA SER A 77 -10.71 -1.48 6.31
C SER A 77 -9.60 -0.62 5.73
N ILE A 78 -8.37 -1.12 5.78
CA ILE A 78 -7.22 -0.51 5.11
C ILE A 78 -6.48 -1.62 4.36
N ARG A 79 -6.36 -1.45 3.05
CA ARG A 79 -5.53 -2.34 2.22
C ARG A 79 -4.59 -1.54 1.35
N VAL A 80 -3.40 -2.09 1.16
CA VAL A 80 -2.42 -1.55 0.21
C VAL A 80 -2.03 -2.66 -0.74
N SER A 81 -2.13 -2.36 -2.03
CA SER A 81 -1.75 -3.28 -3.08
C SER A 81 -0.69 -2.70 -4.00
N LEU A 82 -0.10 -3.59 -4.78
CA LEU A 82 0.90 -3.30 -5.79
C LEU A 82 0.46 -3.90 -7.12
N GLN A 83 0.55 -3.12 -8.18
CA GLN A 83 0.26 -3.55 -9.54
C GLN A 83 1.35 -3.04 -10.49
N GLY A 84 2.18 -3.93 -11.01
CA GLY A 84 3.12 -3.57 -12.07
C GLY A 84 2.49 -3.53 -13.46
N SER A 85 3.10 -2.79 -14.37
CA SER A 85 2.66 -2.63 -15.77
C SER A 85 2.83 -3.90 -16.61
N ALA A 86 3.65 -4.85 -16.16
CA ALA A 86 3.80 -6.17 -16.76
C ALA A 86 3.29 -7.28 -15.83
N ALA A 87 3.32 -8.52 -16.29
CA ALA A 87 3.13 -9.68 -15.43
C ALA A 87 4.51 -10.20 -14.98
N GLY A 88 4.71 -10.38 -13.67
CA GLY A 88 5.95 -10.92 -13.13
C GLY A 88 5.94 -10.99 -11.61
N PRO A 89 6.80 -11.80 -10.99
CA PRO A 89 7.00 -11.77 -9.55
C PRO A 89 7.70 -10.46 -9.17
N TYR A 90 7.01 -9.59 -8.44
CA TYR A 90 7.57 -8.35 -7.93
C TYR A 90 8.21 -8.62 -6.56
N VAL A 91 9.54 -8.45 -6.47
CA VAL A 91 10.24 -8.49 -5.18
C VAL A 91 10.03 -7.16 -4.50
N VAL A 92 9.11 -7.13 -3.54
CA VAL A 92 8.76 -5.91 -2.81
C VAL A 92 8.90 -6.15 -1.31
N ALA A 93 9.75 -5.35 -0.69
CA ALA A 93 9.87 -5.28 0.75
C ALA A 93 8.82 -4.28 1.27
N GLY A 94 7.76 -4.81 1.87
CA GLY A 94 6.78 -4.04 2.62
C GLY A 94 7.02 -4.21 4.12
N GLN A 95 7.25 -3.11 4.83
CA GLN A 95 7.30 -3.09 6.29
C GLN A 95 6.27 -2.08 6.78
N TRP A 96 5.52 -2.43 7.82
CA TRP A 96 4.46 -1.57 8.34
C TRP A 96 4.17 -1.90 9.79
N SER A 97 3.62 -0.94 10.51
CA SER A 97 3.11 -1.10 11.87
C SER A 97 1.65 -0.66 11.91
N HIS A 98 0.88 -1.16 12.84
CA HIS A 98 -0.49 -0.68 13.02
C HIS A 98 -0.90 -0.69 14.49
N GLY A 99 -1.76 0.26 14.84
CA GLY A 99 -2.55 0.21 16.06
C GLY A 99 -3.95 -0.31 15.76
N LYS A 100 -4.64 -0.82 16.78
CA LYS A 100 -6.07 -1.15 16.73
C LYS A 100 -6.78 -0.62 17.98
N ASN A 101 -7.95 -0.05 17.77
CA ASN A 101 -8.94 0.17 18.82
C ASN A 101 -10.16 -0.67 18.47
N ASN A 102 -10.63 -1.48 19.43
CA ASN A 102 -11.94 -2.10 19.32
C ASN A 102 -12.98 -0.98 19.46
N VAL A 103 -13.89 -0.89 18.51
CA VAL A 103 -14.95 0.12 18.50
C VAL A 103 -16.19 -0.41 19.20
#